data_AF-A0A9X2E6J1-F1
#
_entry.id   AF-A0A9X2E6J1-F1
#
_cell.length_a   1.000
_cell.length_b   1.000
_cell.length_c   1.000
_cell.angle_alpha   90.00
_cell.angle_beta   90.00
_cell.angle_gamma   90.00
#
_symmetry.space_group_name_H-M   'P 1'
#
loop_
_entity.id
_entity.type
_entity.pdbx_description
1 polymer ?
#
loop_
_entity_poly.entity_id
_entity_poly.type
_entity_poly.pdbx_seq_one_letter_code
_entity_poly.pdbx_strand_id
1 'polypeptide(L)'
;MAARAGYMCSNPECTRLLVGPELTSPDTYMKARLGQVAHILGEKPTAARYDPAMTNAQRAAPDNAILLCPTCHTLVDNNSGIAFPPEVLRDWRTEHTARVRKLLKSPRMALLPKLMRQEQNAKVVEHVFEVLADKRSLHEHAELETFLHVVKALGHVRGELTAALRKVDDDPKLKTDIRAIGTAARTFMAKVILDKSGAPAKGFEHAERHLTVMREEIASIVARLSDSFAIPVPPALQSQAWRDF
;
A
#
# COMPACT_ATOMS: atom_id res chain seq x y z
N MET A 1 28.53 -12.16 -2.42
CA MET A 1 28.49 -10.79 -1.86
C MET A 1 27.08 -10.19 -1.81
N ALA A 2 26.29 -10.26 -2.89
CA ALA A 2 24.96 -9.65 -2.95
C ALA A 2 24.00 -10.01 -1.80
N ALA A 3 23.87 -11.30 -1.46
CA ALA A 3 23.03 -11.75 -0.35
C ALA A 3 23.49 -11.21 1.02
N ARG A 4 24.81 -11.04 1.23
CA ARG A 4 25.36 -10.50 2.49
C ARG A 4 24.98 -9.03 2.70
N ALA A 5 24.86 -8.28 1.61
CA ALA A 5 24.40 -6.89 1.59
C ALA A 5 22.86 -6.77 1.51
N GLY A 6 22.12 -7.87 1.71
CA GLY A 6 20.66 -7.86 1.60
C GLY A 6 20.13 -7.39 0.24
N TYR A 7 20.93 -7.53 -0.83
CA TYR A 7 20.65 -6.98 -2.16
C TYR A 7 20.40 -5.47 -2.19
N MET A 8 20.98 -4.70 -1.27
CA MET A 8 20.87 -3.23 -1.24
C MET A 8 22.22 -2.56 -1.48
N CYS A 9 22.19 -1.33 -2.00
CA CYS A 9 23.39 -0.52 -2.16
C CYS A 9 24.03 -0.23 -0.80
N SER A 10 25.35 -0.42 -0.71
CA SER A 10 26.10 -0.24 0.54
C SER A 10 26.40 1.23 0.87
N ASN A 11 26.28 2.14 -0.10
CA ASN A 11 26.39 3.58 0.15
C ASN A 11 25.32 4.01 1.19
N PRO A 12 25.73 4.61 2.33
CA PRO A 12 24.84 5.06 3.41
C PRO A 12 23.68 5.94 2.93
N GLU A 13 23.92 6.79 1.93
CA GLU A 13 22.94 7.76 1.42
C GLU A 13 22.04 7.21 0.30
N CYS A 14 22.31 5.98 -0.19
CA CYS A 14 21.57 5.41 -1.33
C CYS A 14 20.61 4.30 -0.91
N THR A 15 21.11 3.22 -0.31
CA THR A 15 20.32 2.05 0.16
C THR A 15 19.36 1.39 -0.85
N ARG A 16 19.45 1.74 -2.14
CA ARG A 16 18.56 1.24 -3.21
C ARG A 16 18.58 -0.29 -3.31
N LEU A 17 17.42 -0.90 -3.52
CA LEU A 17 17.28 -2.33 -3.83
C LEU A 17 17.89 -2.64 -5.22
N LEU A 18 18.68 -3.71 -5.29
CA LEU A 18 19.52 -4.06 -6.45
C LEU A 18 19.08 -5.34 -7.14
N VAL A 19 17.95 -5.91 -6.74
CA VAL A 19 17.34 -7.09 -7.35
C VAL A 19 15.85 -6.86 -7.53
N GLY A 20 15.28 -7.38 -8.61
CA GLY A 20 13.85 -7.32 -8.88
C GLY A 20 13.39 -8.43 -9.81
N PRO A 21 12.08 -8.52 -10.09
CA PRO A 21 11.57 -9.41 -11.12
C PRO A 21 12.15 -9.02 -12.49
N GLU A 22 12.46 -10.02 -13.31
CA GLU A 22 12.64 -9.79 -14.74
C GLU A 22 11.26 -9.60 -15.38
N LEU A 23 11.04 -8.49 -16.10
CA LEU A 23 9.72 -8.12 -16.62
C LEU A 23 9.55 -8.51 -18.09
N THR A 24 10.64 -8.83 -18.79
CA THR A 24 10.64 -9.09 -20.23
C THR A 24 10.66 -10.58 -20.58
N SER A 25 11.05 -11.44 -19.63
CA SER A 25 11.10 -12.89 -19.82
C SER A 25 9.83 -13.57 -19.29
N PRO A 26 9.25 -14.55 -20.00
CA PRO A 26 8.17 -15.39 -19.48
C PRO A 26 8.63 -16.38 -18.39
N ASP A 27 9.95 -16.55 -18.20
CA ASP A 27 10.50 -17.38 -17.13
C ASP A 27 10.42 -16.65 -15.77
N THR A 28 9.52 -17.12 -14.90
CA THR A 28 9.26 -16.54 -13.58
C THR A 28 10.41 -16.72 -12.57
N TYR A 29 11.43 -17.52 -12.89
CA TYR A 29 12.64 -17.67 -12.07
C TYR A 29 13.72 -16.62 -12.38
N MET A 30 13.59 -15.90 -13.51
CA MET A 30 14.53 -14.86 -13.91
C MET A 30 14.43 -13.64 -12.99
N LYS A 31 15.59 -13.01 -12.74
CA LYS A 31 15.71 -11.86 -11.84
C LYS A 31 16.52 -10.77 -12.50
N ALA A 32 16.00 -9.54 -12.50
CA ALA A 32 16.78 -8.37 -12.82
C ALA A 32 17.81 -8.13 -11.71
N ARG A 33 19.10 -8.04 -12.06
CA ARG A 33 20.20 -7.77 -11.12
C ARG A 33 20.89 -6.47 -11.52
N LEU A 34 20.74 -5.44 -10.70
CA LEU A 34 21.35 -4.13 -10.92
C LEU A 34 22.65 -3.93 -10.12
N GLY A 35 22.86 -4.74 -9.08
CA GLY A 35 24.00 -4.58 -8.18
C GLY A 35 25.33 -4.96 -8.83
N GLN A 36 26.33 -4.10 -8.64
CA GLN A 36 27.71 -4.31 -9.07
C GLN A 36 28.61 -4.46 -7.85
N VAL A 37 29.56 -5.39 -7.93
CA VAL A 37 30.56 -5.59 -6.88
C VAL A 37 31.76 -4.72 -7.21
N ALA A 38 31.99 -3.70 -6.39
CA ALA A 38 33.18 -2.86 -6.46
C ALA A 38 34.28 -3.41 -5.55
N HIS A 39 35.52 -3.30 -5.99
CA HIS A 39 36.68 -3.57 -5.15
C HIS A 39 37.01 -2.34 -4.28
N ILE A 40 37.27 -2.57 -2.99
CA ILE A 40 37.71 -1.51 -2.07
C ILE A 40 39.14 -1.07 -2.43
N LEU A 41 40.04 -2.03 -2.63
CA LEU A 41 41.36 -1.82 -3.22
C LEU A 41 41.37 -2.45 -4.62
N GLY A 42 41.81 -1.67 -5.61
CA GLY A 42 41.77 -2.03 -7.02
C GLY A 42 42.48 -3.35 -7.35
N GLU A 43 41.94 -4.06 -8.34
CA GLU A 43 42.47 -5.36 -8.79
C GLU A 43 43.80 -5.23 -9.55
N LYS A 44 43.99 -4.13 -10.29
CA LYS A 44 45.12 -3.90 -11.20
C LYS A 44 45.68 -2.48 -11.08
N PRO A 45 46.93 -2.21 -11.52
CA PRO A 45 47.59 -0.90 -11.36
C PRO A 45 46.80 0.32 -11.84
N THR A 46 45.93 0.16 -12.83
CA THR A 46 45.10 1.23 -13.39
C THR A 46 43.74 1.40 -12.70
N ALA A 47 43.41 0.52 -11.75
CA ALA A 47 42.14 0.58 -11.02
C ALA A 47 42.20 1.58 -9.86
N ALA A 48 41.03 2.07 -9.45
CA ALA A 48 40.90 2.96 -8.31
C ALA A 48 41.51 2.34 -7.05
N ARG A 49 42.27 3.15 -6.29
CA ARG A 49 42.92 2.73 -5.04
C ARG A 49 43.77 1.45 -5.14
N TYR A 50 44.45 1.23 -6.25
CA TYR A 50 45.34 0.08 -6.37
C TYR A 50 46.49 0.16 -5.34
N ASP A 51 46.71 -0.94 -4.62
CA ASP A 51 47.85 -1.12 -3.74
C ASP A 51 48.79 -2.22 -4.31
N PRO A 52 50.05 -1.92 -4.67
CA PRO A 52 51.00 -2.91 -5.14
C PRO A 52 51.45 -3.91 -4.07
N ALA A 53 51.37 -3.55 -2.79
CA ALA A 53 51.76 -4.45 -1.69
C ALA A 53 50.70 -5.53 -1.39
N MET A 54 49.47 -5.35 -1.91
CA MET A 54 48.37 -6.30 -1.72
C MET A 54 48.57 -7.58 -2.54
N THR A 55 48.45 -8.73 -1.89
CA THR A 55 48.51 -10.03 -2.57
C THR A 55 47.25 -10.31 -3.39
N ASN A 56 47.34 -11.20 -4.39
CA ASN A 56 46.17 -11.63 -5.17
C ASN A 56 45.08 -12.29 -4.31
N ALA A 57 45.48 -13.04 -3.28
CA ALA A 57 44.55 -13.64 -2.32
C ALA A 57 43.77 -12.58 -1.54
N GLN A 58 44.43 -11.51 -1.10
CA GLN A 58 43.76 -10.38 -0.45
C GLN A 58 42.84 -9.64 -1.42
N ARG A 59 43.26 -9.43 -2.68
CA ARG A 59 42.43 -8.73 -3.69
C ARG A 59 41.11 -9.47 -3.95
N ALA A 60 41.17 -10.79 -4.06
CA ALA A 60 40.02 -11.65 -4.29
C ALA A 60 39.17 -11.89 -3.02
N ALA A 61 39.64 -11.46 -1.85
CA ALA A 61 38.96 -11.72 -0.60
C ALA A 61 37.59 -10.99 -0.55
N PRO A 62 36.53 -11.62 -0.02
CA PRO A 62 35.23 -10.97 0.18
C PRO A 62 35.28 -9.72 1.06
N ASP A 63 36.33 -9.54 1.85
CA ASP A 63 36.53 -8.33 2.66
C ASP A 63 37.05 -7.14 1.86
N ASN A 64 37.58 -7.37 0.65
CA ASN A 64 37.96 -6.35 -0.31
C ASN A 64 36.79 -5.95 -1.26
N ALA A 65 35.56 -6.38 -0.98
CA ALA A 65 34.43 -6.17 -1.86
C ALA A 65 33.27 -5.43 -1.17
N ILE A 66 32.61 -4.55 -1.92
CA ILE A 66 31.40 -3.82 -1.52
C ILE A 66 30.35 -3.86 -2.64
N LEU A 67 29.07 -3.97 -2.31
CA LEU A 67 27.98 -4.01 -3.29
C LEU A 67 27.38 -2.61 -3.47
N LEU A 68 27.36 -2.11 -4.71
CA LEU A 68 26.85 -0.79 -5.05
C LEU A 68 25.87 -0.85 -6.24
N CYS A 69 25.02 0.16 -6.38
CA CYS A 69 24.30 0.38 -7.65
C CYS A 69 25.27 0.91 -8.72
N PRO A 70 24.93 0.87 -10.02
CA PRO A 70 25.84 1.33 -11.08
C PRO A 70 26.28 2.78 -10.90
N THR A 71 25.38 3.67 -10.48
CA THR A 71 25.69 5.08 -10.21
C THR A 71 26.70 5.24 -9.07
N CYS A 72 26.48 4.57 -7.94
CA CYS A 72 27.39 4.65 -6.79
C CYS A 72 28.73 3.95 -7.09
N HIS A 73 28.73 2.88 -7.88
CA HIS A 73 29.95 2.22 -8.33
C HIS A 73 30.81 3.18 -9.15
N THR A 74 30.22 3.84 -10.15
CA THR A 74 30.93 4.87 -10.93
C THR A 74 31.41 6.02 -10.05
N LEU A 75 30.58 6.48 -9.11
CA LEU A 75 30.94 7.56 -8.18
C LEU A 75 32.21 7.25 -7.39
N VAL A 76 32.29 6.06 -6.77
CA VAL A 76 33.42 5.73 -5.89
C VAL A 76 34.71 5.45 -6.67
N ASP A 77 34.62 5.01 -7.92
CA ASP A 77 35.79 4.72 -8.75
C ASP A 77 36.25 5.92 -9.59
N ASN A 78 35.44 6.98 -9.64
CA ASN A 78 35.76 8.17 -10.41
C ASN A 78 37.07 8.81 -9.93
N ASN A 79 37.82 9.41 -10.87
CA ASN A 79 39.12 10.04 -10.61
C ASN A 79 40.06 9.13 -9.79
N SER A 80 40.17 7.86 -10.19
CA SER A 80 40.99 6.83 -9.51
C SER A 80 40.62 6.59 -8.04
N GLY A 81 39.42 6.99 -7.63
CA GLY A 81 38.91 6.80 -6.29
C GLY A 81 39.48 7.72 -5.22
N ILE A 82 40.15 8.81 -5.61
CA ILE A 82 40.80 9.76 -4.70
C ILE A 82 39.82 10.32 -3.66
N ALA A 83 38.57 10.59 -4.06
CA ALA A 83 37.53 11.14 -3.17
C ALA A 83 36.96 10.10 -2.18
N PHE A 84 37.20 8.80 -2.40
CA PHE A 84 36.62 7.72 -1.61
C PHE A 84 37.71 6.73 -1.25
N PRO A 85 38.59 7.04 -0.28
CA PRO A 85 39.71 6.19 0.07
C PRO A 85 39.23 4.87 0.72
N PRO A 86 40.09 3.82 0.78
CA PRO A 86 39.70 2.47 1.20
C PRO A 86 38.99 2.40 2.57
N GLU A 87 39.43 3.20 3.52
CA GLU A 87 38.85 3.31 4.87
C GLU A 87 37.38 3.72 4.83
N VAL A 88 37.02 4.72 4.00
CA VAL A 88 35.62 5.17 3.86
C VAL A 88 34.75 4.04 3.32
N LEU A 89 35.23 3.28 2.33
CA LEU A 89 34.47 2.16 1.77
C LEU A 89 34.36 0.98 2.75
N ARG A 90 35.38 0.74 3.58
CA ARG A 90 35.31 -0.24 4.67
C ARG A 90 34.29 0.17 5.73
N ASP A 91 34.22 1.45 6.05
CA ASP A 91 33.23 2.00 6.97
C ASP A 91 31.82 1.85 6.41
N TRP A 92 31.61 2.23 5.14
CA TRP A 92 30.32 2.02 4.45
C TRP A 92 29.87 0.57 4.49
N ARG A 93 30.78 -0.37 4.20
CA ARG A 93 30.51 -1.81 4.25
C ARG A 93 30.11 -2.26 5.66
N THR A 94 30.85 -1.81 6.67
CA THR A 94 30.65 -2.18 8.07
C THR A 94 29.31 -1.65 8.57
N GLU A 95 29.06 -0.36 8.36
CA GLU A 95 27.81 0.30 8.73
C GLU A 95 26.63 -0.35 8.01
N HIS A 96 26.74 -0.60 6.71
CA HIS A 96 25.70 -1.28 5.94
C HIS A 96 25.40 -2.68 6.48
N THR A 97 26.44 -3.47 6.78
CA THR A 97 26.26 -4.81 7.35
C THR A 97 25.54 -4.75 8.70
N ALA A 98 25.88 -3.77 9.55
CA ALA A 98 25.20 -3.54 10.81
C ALA A 98 23.72 -3.14 10.59
N ARG A 99 23.44 -2.26 9.62
CA ARG A 99 22.08 -1.86 9.22
C ARG A 99 21.27 -3.07 8.75
N VAL A 100 21.78 -3.86 7.80
CA VAL A 100 21.11 -5.08 7.29
C VAL A 100 20.82 -6.07 8.43
N ARG A 101 21.79 -6.30 9.31
CA ARG A 101 21.62 -7.19 10.48
C ARG A 101 20.54 -6.67 11.43
N LYS A 102 20.45 -5.36 11.64
CA LYS A 102 19.40 -4.74 12.46
C LYS A 102 18.03 -4.85 11.79
N LEU A 103 17.95 -4.68 10.46
CA LEU A 103 16.72 -4.86 9.68
C LEU A 103 16.17 -6.28 9.80
N LEU A 104 17.03 -7.30 9.69
CA LEU A 104 16.61 -8.70 9.84
C LEU A 104 15.98 -9.01 11.21
N LYS A 105 16.38 -8.27 12.25
CA LYS A 105 15.84 -8.40 13.61
C LYS A 105 14.70 -7.43 13.91
N SER A 106 14.39 -6.53 12.98
CA SER A 106 13.42 -5.47 13.18
C SER A 106 12.01 -6.00 12.93
N PRO A 107 11.04 -5.75 13.85
CA PRO A 107 9.64 -6.05 13.59
C PRO A 107 9.07 -5.25 12.39
N ARG A 108 9.78 -4.21 11.93
CA ARG A 108 9.44 -3.45 10.72
C ARG A 108 9.75 -4.18 9.41
N MET A 109 10.49 -5.30 9.39
CA MET A 109 10.56 -6.12 8.16
C MET A 109 9.29 -6.94 7.89
N ALA A 110 8.39 -7.07 8.87
CA ALA A 110 7.01 -7.50 8.63
C ALA A 110 6.14 -6.41 7.97
N LEU A 111 6.68 -5.21 7.75
CA LEU A 111 5.95 -4.04 7.26
C LEU A 111 5.80 -4.04 5.73
N LEU A 112 6.71 -4.64 4.94
CA LEU A 112 6.58 -4.61 3.47
C LEU A 112 5.30 -5.31 2.96
N PRO A 113 5.00 -6.56 3.38
CA PRO A 113 3.73 -7.20 3.02
C PRO A 113 2.52 -6.47 3.62
N LYS A 114 2.66 -5.86 4.81
CA LYS A 114 1.59 -5.07 5.44
C LYS A 114 1.32 -3.76 4.69
N LEU A 115 2.34 -3.07 4.20
CA LEU A 115 2.22 -1.84 3.41
C LEU A 115 1.58 -2.12 2.05
N MET A 116 1.99 -3.21 1.39
CA MET A 116 1.38 -3.64 0.13
C MET A 116 -0.10 -4.02 0.33
N ARG A 117 -0.42 -4.76 1.40
CA ARG A 117 -1.81 -5.03 1.81
C ARG A 117 -2.59 -3.76 2.12
N GLN A 118 -1.98 -2.83 2.84
CA GLN A 118 -2.59 -1.57 3.21
C GLN A 118 -2.90 -0.71 1.97
N GLU A 119 -2.00 -0.65 0.98
CA GLU A 119 -2.23 0.06 -0.28
C GLU A 119 -3.37 -0.59 -1.09
N GLN A 120 -3.40 -1.92 -1.17
CA GLN A 120 -4.48 -2.64 -1.87
C GLN A 120 -5.84 -2.43 -1.18
N ASN A 121 -5.88 -2.53 0.15
CA ASN A 121 -7.10 -2.32 0.92
C ASN A 121 -7.55 -0.84 0.90
N ALA A 122 -6.61 0.11 0.85
CA ALA A 122 -6.92 1.52 0.66
C ALA A 122 -7.68 1.76 -0.66
N LYS A 123 -7.23 1.15 -1.77
CA LYS A 123 -7.95 1.21 -3.06
C LYS A 123 -9.37 0.64 -2.98
N VAL A 124 -9.58 -0.39 -2.16
CA VAL A 124 -10.93 -0.93 -1.91
C VAL A 124 -11.78 0.08 -1.13
N VAL A 125 -11.20 0.76 -0.13
CA VAL A 125 -11.91 1.81 0.64
C VAL A 125 -12.27 3.00 -0.26
N GLU A 126 -11.36 3.45 -1.11
CA GLU A 126 -11.62 4.50 -2.11
C GLU A 126 -12.79 4.12 -3.03
N HIS A 127 -12.77 2.91 -3.60
CA HIS A 127 -13.89 2.40 -4.43
C HIS A 127 -15.21 2.37 -3.65
N VAL A 128 -15.18 1.92 -2.39
CA VAL A 128 -16.38 1.92 -1.53
C VAL A 128 -16.90 3.34 -1.32
N PHE A 129 -16.02 4.30 -1.07
CA PHE A 129 -16.38 5.71 -0.92
C PHE A 129 -16.98 6.29 -2.20
N GLU A 130 -16.42 5.98 -3.37
CA GLU A 130 -16.97 6.38 -4.67
C GLU A 130 -18.37 5.80 -4.91
N VAL A 131 -18.56 4.51 -4.67
CA VAL A 131 -19.87 3.85 -4.80
C VAL A 131 -20.93 4.48 -3.91
N LEU A 132 -20.57 4.83 -2.68
CA LEU A 132 -21.50 5.48 -1.74
C LEU A 132 -21.76 6.95 -2.14
N ALA A 133 -20.73 7.67 -2.58
CA ALA A 133 -20.86 9.06 -3.00
C ALA A 133 -21.67 9.22 -4.29
N ASP A 134 -21.69 8.23 -5.18
CA ASP A 134 -22.48 8.25 -6.41
C ASP A 134 -24.00 8.14 -6.17
N LYS A 135 -24.44 7.56 -5.04
CA LYS A 135 -25.86 7.34 -4.79
C LYS A 135 -26.48 8.48 -3.98
N ARG A 136 -27.22 9.35 -4.66
CA ARG A 136 -28.00 10.47 -4.07
C ARG A 136 -28.83 10.08 -2.86
N SER A 137 -29.43 8.89 -2.90
CA SER A 137 -30.20 8.34 -1.79
C SER A 137 -29.44 8.20 -0.46
N LEU A 138 -28.12 8.31 -0.47
CA LEU A 138 -27.30 8.32 0.74
C LEU A 138 -27.04 9.73 1.29
N HIS A 139 -27.13 10.79 0.49
CA HIS A 139 -26.67 12.13 0.91
C HIS A 139 -27.65 13.28 0.64
N GLU A 140 -28.73 13.05 -0.09
CA GLU A 140 -29.75 14.07 -0.40
C GLU A 140 -30.89 14.07 0.63
N HIS A 141 -31.65 15.17 0.72
CA HIS A 141 -32.79 15.28 1.64
C HIS A 141 -33.83 14.18 1.39
N ALA A 142 -34.38 13.58 2.45
CA ALA A 142 -35.30 12.43 2.32
C ALA A 142 -36.56 12.79 1.52
N GLU A 143 -37.04 14.03 1.61
CA GLU A 143 -38.20 14.54 0.88
C GLU A 143 -37.98 14.65 -0.64
N LEU A 144 -36.73 14.69 -1.10
CA LEU A 144 -36.36 14.77 -2.52
C LEU A 144 -36.17 13.38 -3.14
N GLU A 145 -36.35 12.32 -2.36
CA GLU A 145 -36.14 10.94 -2.79
C GLU A 145 -37.46 10.22 -3.04
N THR A 146 -37.46 9.32 -4.03
CA THR A 146 -38.54 8.34 -4.18
C THR A 146 -38.05 7.00 -3.62
N PHE A 147 -38.73 6.45 -2.63
CA PHE A 147 -38.28 5.22 -1.94
C PHE A 147 -38.08 4.00 -2.85
N LEU A 148 -38.82 3.89 -3.94
CA LEU A 148 -38.58 2.87 -4.96
C LEU A 148 -37.19 3.01 -5.61
N HIS A 149 -36.77 4.25 -5.89
CA HIS A 149 -35.44 4.54 -6.42
C HIS A 149 -34.36 4.32 -5.36
N VAL A 150 -34.64 4.68 -4.09
CA VAL A 150 -33.75 4.39 -2.96
C VAL A 150 -33.50 2.88 -2.83
N VAL A 151 -34.54 2.05 -2.83
CA VAL A 151 -34.40 0.59 -2.73
C VAL A 151 -33.60 0.02 -3.90
N LYS A 152 -33.85 0.49 -5.14
CA LYS A 152 -33.06 0.07 -6.31
C LYS A 152 -31.59 0.49 -6.20
N ALA A 153 -31.33 1.72 -5.77
CA ALA A 153 -29.98 2.25 -5.58
C ALA A 153 -29.22 1.44 -4.51
N LEU A 154 -29.86 1.14 -3.37
CA LEU A 154 -29.26 0.33 -2.31
C LEU A 154 -29.03 -1.14 -2.74
N GLY A 155 -29.87 -1.68 -3.62
CA GLY A 155 -29.63 -2.96 -4.27
C GLY A 155 -28.33 -2.96 -5.08
N HIS A 156 -28.11 -1.91 -5.87
CA HIS A 156 -26.86 -1.72 -6.61
C HIS A 156 -25.66 -1.57 -5.68
N VAL A 157 -25.73 -0.70 -4.66
CA VAL A 157 -24.66 -0.51 -3.67
C VAL A 157 -24.26 -1.84 -3.05
N ARG A 158 -25.21 -2.67 -2.63
CA ARG A 158 -24.89 -3.99 -2.06
C ARG A 158 -24.17 -4.92 -3.04
N GLY A 159 -24.50 -4.86 -4.33
CA GLY A 159 -23.80 -5.60 -5.37
C GLY A 159 -22.33 -5.19 -5.45
N GLU A 160 -22.08 -3.88 -5.52
CA GLU A 160 -20.74 -3.28 -5.53
C GLU A 160 -19.94 -3.61 -4.27
N LEU A 161 -20.54 -3.49 -3.07
CA LEU A 161 -19.88 -3.87 -1.81
C LEU A 161 -19.54 -5.36 -1.77
N THR A 162 -20.38 -6.22 -2.34
CA THR A 162 -20.09 -7.66 -2.44
C THR A 162 -18.90 -7.93 -3.37
N ALA A 163 -18.81 -7.19 -4.47
CA ALA A 163 -17.65 -7.25 -5.37
C ALA A 163 -16.38 -6.71 -4.69
N ALA A 164 -16.47 -5.60 -3.96
CA ALA A 164 -15.38 -5.01 -3.20
C ALA A 164 -14.81 -5.97 -2.13
N LEU A 165 -15.68 -6.69 -1.41
CA LEU A 165 -15.27 -7.68 -0.40
C LEU A 165 -14.36 -8.79 -0.94
N ARG A 166 -14.51 -9.16 -2.22
CA ARG A 166 -13.67 -10.18 -2.87
C ARG A 166 -12.24 -9.68 -3.13
N LYS A 167 -12.05 -8.36 -3.17
CA LYS A 167 -10.76 -7.69 -3.43
C LYS A 167 -10.00 -7.33 -2.15
N VAL A 168 -10.60 -7.50 -0.97
CA VAL A 168 -9.95 -7.22 0.33
C VAL A 168 -8.90 -8.29 0.65
N ASP A 169 -7.66 -7.85 0.84
CA ASP A 169 -6.52 -8.70 1.19
C ASP A 169 -6.32 -8.78 2.71
N ASP A 170 -6.44 -9.99 3.26
CA ASP A 170 -6.20 -10.38 4.66
C ASP A 170 -6.54 -9.34 5.75
N ASP A 171 -7.70 -8.68 5.64
CA ASP A 171 -8.17 -7.70 6.63
C ASP A 171 -9.59 -8.03 7.12
N PRO A 172 -9.72 -8.77 8.24
CA PRO A 172 -11.01 -9.14 8.82
C PRO A 172 -11.84 -7.94 9.30
N LYS A 173 -11.17 -6.86 9.74
CA LYS A 173 -11.85 -5.67 10.25
C LYS A 173 -12.48 -4.89 9.10
N LEU A 174 -11.73 -4.65 8.02
CA LEU A 174 -12.25 -4.02 6.81
C LEU A 174 -13.41 -4.83 6.21
N LYS A 175 -13.30 -6.17 6.16
CA LYS A 175 -14.41 -7.02 5.71
C LYS A 175 -15.64 -6.88 6.60
N THR A 176 -15.46 -6.74 7.90
CA THR A 176 -16.57 -6.51 8.86
C THR A 176 -17.23 -5.16 8.60
N ASP A 177 -16.45 -4.09 8.44
CA ASP A 177 -16.95 -2.74 8.19
C ASP A 177 -17.73 -2.66 6.87
N ILE A 178 -17.20 -3.20 5.76
CA ILE A 178 -17.90 -3.23 4.45
C ILE A 178 -19.20 -4.04 4.53
N ARG A 179 -19.20 -5.17 5.26
CA ARG A 179 -20.43 -5.97 5.48
C ARG A 179 -21.47 -5.25 6.32
N ALA A 180 -21.03 -4.43 7.28
CA ALA A 180 -21.92 -3.64 8.12
C ALA A 180 -22.68 -2.61 7.27
N ILE A 181 -21.98 -1.91 6.35
CA ILE A 181 -22.62 -1.00 5.38
C ILE A 181 -23.69 -1.74 4.56
N GLY A 182 -23.34 -2.89 3.99
CA GLY A 182 -24.28 -3.69 3.22
C GLY A 182 -25.47 -4.23 4.04
N THR A 183 -25.27 -4.39 5.36
CA THR A 183 -26.32 -4.83 6.29
C THR A 183 -27.25 -3.68 6.66
N ALA A 184 -26.74 -2.48 6.93
CA ALA A 184 -27.55 -1.28 7.14
C ALA A 184 -28.51 -1.06 5.94
N ALA A 185 -27.97 -1.11 4.72
CA ALA A 185 -28.76 -1.02 3.49
C ALA A 185 -29.84 -2.11 3.39
N ARG A 186 -29.52 -3.35 3.75
CA ARG A 186 -30.47 -4.47 3.76
C ARG A 186 -31.58 -4.27 4.79
N THR A 187 -31.24 -3.81 5.99
CA THR A 187 -32.18 -3.56 7.08
C THR A 187 -33.20 -2.49 6.69
N PHE A 188 -32.74 -1.39 6.07
CA PHE A 188 -33.64 -0.38 5.52
C PHE A 188 -34.60 -0.97 4.49
N MET A 189 -34.07 -1.64 3.47
CA MET A 189 -34.90 -2.23 2.39
C MET A 189 -35.89 -3.27 2.91
N ALA A 190 -35.59 -3.99 4.00
CA ALA A 190 -36.51 -4.94 4.60
C ALA A 190 -37.64 -4.25 5.39
N LYS A 191 -37.37 -3.08 5.98
CA LYS A 191 -38.36 -2.30 6.73
C LYS A 191 -39.27 -1.47 5.81
N VAL A 192 -38.75 -1.06 4.66
CA VAL A 192 -39.54 -0.38 3.61
C VAL A 192 -40.14 -1.43 2.69
N ILE A 193 -41.30 -1.95 3.06
CA ILE A 193 -42.05 -2.90 2.23
C ILE A 193 -42.70 -2.11 1.08
N LEU A 194 -42.29 -2.39 -0.15
CA LEU A 194 -42.97 -1.94 -1.36
C LEU A 194 -43.80 -3.09 -1.91
N ASP A 195 -45.03 -2.83 -2.32
CA ASP A 195 -45.81 -3.83 -3.04
C ASP A 195 -45.28 -4.00 -4.49
N LYS A 196 -45.86 -4.96 -5.24
CA LYS A 196 -45.44 -5.26 -6.62
C LYS A 196 -45.66 -4.10 -7.59
N SER A 197 -46.46 -3.09 -7.22
CA SER A 197 -46.72 -1.88 -8.01
C SER A 197 -45.74 -0.74 -7.68
N GLY A 198 -44.87 -0.92 -6.68
CA GLY A 198 -44.00 0.12 -6.16
C GLY A 198 -44.71 1.08 -5.21
N ALA A 199 -45.96 0.78 -4.81
CA ALA A 199 -46.68 1.57 -3.83
C ALA A 199 -46.25 1.18 -2.40
N PRO A 200 -46.35 2.12 -1.45
CA PRO A 200 -46.02 1.84 -0.07
C PRO A 200 -46.93 0.76 0.53
N ALA A 201 -46.37 -0.35 0.99
CA ALA A 201 -47.14 -1.29 1.82
C ALA A 201 -47.21 -0.78 3.27
N LYS A 202 -48.06 -1.39 4.12
CA LYS A 202 -48.13 -1.10 5.57
C LYS A 202 -46.71 -1.10 6.18
N GLY A 203 -46.20 0.08 6.57
CA GLY A 203 -44.82 0.27 7.07
C GLY A 203 -44.15 1.57 6.63
N PHE A 204 -44.72 2.31 5.68
CA PHE A 204 -44.11 3.51 5.11
C PHE A 204 -44.16 4.76 6.00
N GLU A 205 -45.04 4.81 7.00
CA GLU A 205 -45.18 5.94 7.95
C GLU A 205 -43.86 6.32 8.67
N HIS A 206 -42.85 5.45 8.62
CA HIS A 206 -41.55 5.66 9.25
C HIS A 206 -40.36 5.48 8.28
N ALA A 207 -40.60 5.48 6.96
CA ALA A 207 -39.56 5.22 5.96
C ALA A 207 -38.43 6.26 6.01
N GLU A 208 -38.75 7.54 6.22
CA GLU A 208 -37.76 8.61 6.41
C GLU A 208 -36.90 8.37 7.65
N ARG A 209 -37.52 8.02 8.79
CA ARG A 209 -36.79 7.69 10.02
C ARG A 209 -35.85 6.50 9.82
N HIS A 210 -36.28 5.48 9.08
CA HIS A 210 -35.43 4.34 8.75
C HIS A 210 -34.29 4.71 7.81
N LEU A 211 -34.52 5.65 6.88
CA LEU A 211 -33.49 6.17 5.98
C LEU A 211 -32.42 6.94 6.77
N THR A 212 -32.84 7.78 7.73
CA THR A 212 -31.94 8.53 8.63
C THR A 212 -31.08 7.58 9.46
N VAL A 213 -31.67 6.58 10.11
CA VAL A 213 -30.89 5.62 10.93
C VAL A 213 -29.86 4.86 10.08
N MET A 214 -30.26 4.39 8.90
CA MET A 214 -29.34 3.71 7.98
C MET A 214 -28.18 4.62 7.58
N ARG A 215 -28.48 5.90 7.32
CA ARG A 215 -27.49 6.92 7.02
C ARG A 215 -26.53 7.08 8.21
N GLU A 216 -26.99 7.39 9.40
CA GLU A 216 -26.11 7.53 10.58
C GLU A 216 -25.17 6.32 10.80
N GLU A 217 -25.69 5.10 10.64
CA GLU A 217 -24.89 3.87 10.72
C GLU A 217 -23.77 3.85 9.65
N ILE A 218 -24.10 4.15 8.39
CA ILE A 218 -23.14 4.18 7.28
C ILE A 218 -22.10 5.28 7.50
N ALA A 219 -22.51 6.48 7.92
CA ALA A 219 -21.59 7.60 8.18
C ALA A 219 -20.58 7.28 9.28
N SER A 220 -21.02 6.63 10.36
CA SER A 220 -20.12 6.18 11.43
C SER A 220 -19.07 5.18 10.93
N ILE A 221 -19.47 4.28 10.01
CA ILE A 221 -18.53 3.34 9.37
C ILE A 221 -17.57 4.08 8.44
N VAL A 222 -18.07 5.00 7.61
CA VAL A 222 -17.25 5.81 6.68
C VAL A 222 -16.20 6.64 7.44
N ALA A 223 -16.58 7.30 8.53
CA ALA A 223 -15.64 8.05 9.36
C ALA A 223 -14.51 7.16 9.91
N ARG A 224 -14.86 5.99 10.46
CA ARG A 224 -13.88 5.03 10.97
C ARG A 224 -12.95 4.48 9.88
N LEU A 225 -13.48 4.23 8.67
CA LEU A 225 -12.67 3.80 7.53
C LEU A 225 -11.72 4.91 7.05
N SER A 226 -12.21 6.15 7.00
CA SER A 226 -11.41 7.34 6.67
C SER A 226 -10.22 7.47 7.61
N ASP A 227 -10.46 7.38 8.92
CA ASP A 227 -9.39 7.44 9.94
C ASP A 227 -8.41 6.26 9.83
N SER A 228 -8.94 5.04 9.62
CA SER A 228 -8.11 3.82 9.60
C SER A 228 -7.18 3.75 8.39
N PHE A 229 -7.58 4.34 7.27
CA PHE A 229 -6.83 4.29 6.01
C PHE A 229 -6.22 5.65 5.60
N ALA A 230 -6.48 6.71 6.37
CA ALA A 230 -6.09 8.09 6.06
C ALA A 230 -6.59 8.57 4.67
N ILE A 231 -7.78 8.14 4.28
CA ILE A 231 -8.44 8.51 3.02
C ILE A 231 -9.48 9.59 3.33
N PRO A 232 -9.48 10.75 2.65
CA PRO A 232 -10.48 11.78 2.88
C PRO A 232 -11.89 11.29 2.50
N VAL A 233 -12.88 11.58 3.34
CA VAL A 233 -14.28 11.33 3.02
C VAL A 233 -14.69 12.20 1.81
N PRO A 234 -15.35 11.66 0.77
CA PRO A 234 -15.84 12.48 -0.34
C PRO A 234 -16.82 13.57 0.12
N PRO A 235 -16.81 14.78 -0.48
CA PRO A 235 -17.70 15.87 -0.09
C PRO A 235 -19.19 15.51 -0.03
N ALA A 236 -19.66 14.66 -0.95
CA ALA A 236 -21.04 14.16 -0.95
C ALA A 236 -21.41 13.40 0.33
N LEU A 237 -20.45 12.72 0.96
CA LEU A 237 -20.63 11.98 2.21
C LEU A 237 -20.29 12.81 3.46
N GLN A 238 -19.82 14.05 3.28
CA GLN A 238 -19.51 15.00 4.36
C GLN A 238 -20.69 15.92 4.69
N SER A 239 -21.72 16.01 3.83
CA SER A 239 -22.78 17.02 3.93
C SER A 239 -23.48 16.96 5.30
N GLN A 240 -23.95 18.11 5.81
CA GLN A 240 -24.65 18.24 7.10
C GLN A 240 -26.06 17.63 7.11
N ALA A 241 -26.55 17.12 5.98
CA ALA A 241 -27.88 16.51 5.86
C ALA A 241 -28.10 15.26 6.75
N TRP A 242 -27.04 14.79 7.43
CA TRP A 242 -27.05 13.65 8.34
C TRP A 242 -27.25 14.06 9.81
N ARG A 243 -27.22 15.36 10.15
CA ARG A 243 -27.20 15.84 11.55
C ARG A 243 -28.35 16.77 11.95
N ASP A 244 -29.10 17.31 10.98
CA ASP A 244 -30.07 18.38 11.25
C ASP A 244 -31.53 17.90 11.41
N PHE A 245 -31.75 16.68 11.91
CA PHE A 245 -33.08 16.19 12.36
C PHE A 245 -33.00 15.37 13.65
#